data_AF-A0A957SZW1-F1
#
_entry.id   AF-A0A957SZW1-F1
#
_cell.length_a   1.000
_cell.length_b   1.000
_cell.length_c   1.000
_cell.angle_alpha   90.00
_cell.angle_beta   90.00
_cell.angle_gamma   90.00
#
_symmetry.space_group_name_H-M   'P 1'
#
loop_
_entity.id
_entity.type
_entity.pdbx_description
1 polymer ?
#
loop_
_entity_poly.entity_id
_entity_poly.type
_entity_poly.pdbx_seq_one_letter_code
_entity_poly.pdbx_strand_id
1 'polypeptide(L)'
;MNEILSELSKPFHPSRVTWRPGALTAQKDKALALAYGDLRAYQDRLDEVCGMDWSVSYTPWGDRIICHLTIGDVTRSSTGEPDSESERSEIAGTAAEAQAFKRAGAMFGLGRYLYNLPTVWVDYDAEQKRFTDKAKMRLNGIIATHYQRFLDGQTTEEVGLDGAEEPVAEPVDETGAENGSQEQLTGEGDVPIDDDPRAKDVLPLRQKLNVLGEELYGSQWAQVRAHNVKRLTGRAGSPTGSLTEEQLQRLIGGLEKLKQQRAQV
;
A
#
# COMPACT_ATOMS: atom_id res chain seq x y z
N MET A 1 20.21 23.00 -0.36
CA MET A 1 19.01 22.81 0.49
C MET A 1 17.72 23.14 -0.24
N ASN A 2 17.57 24.33 -0.85
CA ASN A 2 16.33 24.66 -1.59
C ASN A 2 16.02 23.71 -2.76
N GLU A 3 17.03 23.28 -3.51
CA GLU A 3 16.88 22.32 -4.61
C GLU A 3 16.49 20.91 -4.10
N ILE A 4 17.15 20.42 -3.04
CA ILE A 4 16.80 19.15 -2.37
C ILE A 4 15.34 19.16 -1.90
N LEU A 5 14.90 20.22 -1.21
CA LEU A 5 13.53 20.33 -0.75
C LEU A 5 12.53 20.37 -1.91
N SER A 6 12.89 21.01 -3.03
CA SER A 6 12.07 21.02 -4.25
C SER A 6 11.94 19.62 -4.84
N GLU A 7 13.04 18.88 -4.99
CA GLU A 7 13.05 17.50 -5.50
C GLU A 7 12.31 16.51 -4.59
N LEU A 8 12.46 16.63 -3.27
CA LEU A 8 11.72 15.82 -2.29
C LEU A 8 10.22 16.10 -2.33
N SER A 9 9.82 17.34 -2.64
CA SER A 9 8.42 17.74 -2.68
C SER A 9 7.67 17.25 -3.93
N LYS A 10 8.38 16.73 -4.94
CA LYS A 10 7.76 16.19 -6.15
C LYS A 10 6.83 15.02 -5.80
N PRO A 11 5.65 14.92 -6.46
CA PRO A 11 4.72 13.84 -6.17
C PRO A 11 5.32 12.47 -6.53
N PHE A 12 4.88 11.45 -5.79
CA PHE A 12 5.22 10.08 -6.13
C PHE A 12 4.49 9.67 -7.41
N HIS A 13 5.09 8.77 -8.18
CA HIS A 13 4.39 8.13 -9.28
C HIS A 13 3.09 7.46 -8.75
N PRO A 14 1.95 7.54 -9.46
CA PRO A 14 0.67 7.04 -8.96
C PRO A 14 0.70 5.58 -8.49
N SER A 15 1.54 4.74 -9.10
CA SER A 15 1.70 3.33 -8.71
C SER A 15 2.34 3.12 -7.32
N ARG A 16 2.92 4.16 -6.73
CA ARG A 16 3.53 4.15 -5.39
C ARG A 16 2.59 4.69 -4.31
N VAL A 17 1.40 5.17 -4.71
CA VAL A 17 0.37 5.70 -3.82
C VAL A 17 -0.79 4.71 -3.78
N THR A 18 -1.33 4.52 -2.59
CA THR A 18 -2.51 3.70 -2.34
C THR A 18 -3.43 4.42 -1.37
N TRP A 19 -4.62 3.86 -1.17
CA TRP A 19 -5.66 4.42 -0.33
C TRP A 19 -6.05 3.43 0.76
N ARG A 20 -6.25 3.93 1.98
CA ARG A 20 -6.85 3.14 3.07
C ARG A 20 -8.15 3.78 3.56
N PRO A 21 -9.12 2.97 4.02
CA PRO A 21 -10.26 3.48 4.76
C PRO A 21 -9.79 4.18 6.04
N GLY A 22 -10.34 5.37 6.30
CA GLY A 22 -10.27 6.07 7.56
C GLY A 22 -11.59 5.93 8.31
N ALA A 23 -12.16 7.06 8.75
CA ALA A 23 -13.48 7.11 9.39
C ALA A 23 -14.56 6.49 8.50
N LEU A 24 -15.51 5.79 9.12
CA LEU A 24 -16.68 5.19 8.46
C LEU A 24 -17.94 5.98 8.78
N THR A 25 -18.91 6.00 7.88
CA THR A 25 -20.27 6.49 8.18
C THR A 25 -20.95 5.59 9.21
N ALA A 26 -22.00 6.10 9.87
CA ALA A 26 -22.79 5.31 10.83
C ALA A 26 -23.34 4.01 10.19
N GLN A 27 -23.74 4.08 8.92
CA GLN A 27 -24.25 2.95 8.15
C GLN A 27 -23.13 2.03 7.63
N LYS A 28 -21.86 2.42 7.79
CA LYS A 28 -20.66 1.70 7.28
C LYS A 28 -20.71 1.42 5.78
N ASP A 29 -21.41 2.24 5.01
CA ASP A 29 -21.54 2.17 3.55
C ASP A 29 -20.55 3.09 2.82
N LYS A 30 -19.94 4.03 3.55
CA LYS A 30 -18.88 4.92 3.05
C LYS A 30 -17.74 5.03 4.04
N ALA A 31 -16.57 5.27 3.48
CA ALA A 31 -15.34 5.50 4.23
C ALA A 31 -14.64 6.75 3.72
N LEU A 32 -14.05 7.49 4.64
CA LEU A 32 -13.10 8.54 4.33
C LEU A 32 -11.86 7.93 3.68
N ALA A 33 -11.50 8.38 2.49
CA ALA A 33 -10.33 7.85 1.80
C ALA A 33 -9.06 8.60 2.21
N LEU A 34 -8.09 7.87 2.77
CA LEU A 34 -6.80 8.42 3.17
C LEU A 34 -5.70 7.92 2.21
N ALA A 35 -5.12 8.84 1.44
CA ALA A 35 -4.00 8.53 0.57
C ALA A 35 -2.71 8.34 1.38
N TYR A 36 -1.91 7.35 1.00
CA TYR A 36 -0.58 7.16 1.56
C TYR A 36 0.37 6.52 0.54
N GLY A 37 1.65 6.89 0.64
CA GLY A 37 2.71 6.21 -0.09
C GLY A 37 3.20 4.97 0.66
N ASP A 38 3.64 3.95 -0.08
CA ASP A 38 4.43 2.86 0.49
C ASP A 38 5.73 3.41 1.09
N LEU A 39 6.22 2.83 2.20
CA LEU A 39 7.43 3.29 2.87
C LEU A 39 8.65 3.32 1.92
N ARG A 40 8.74 2.36 1.00
CA ARG A 40 9.80 2.31 -0.01
C ARG A 40 9.76 3.50 -0.95
N ALA A 41 8.60 4.07 -1.24
CA ALA A 41 8.52 5.26 -2.10
C ALA A 41 9.22 6.47 -1.46
N TYR A 42 9.21 6.55 -0.12
CA TYR A 42 9.93 7.59 0.62
C TYR A 42 11.43 7.30 0.64
N GLN A 43 11.82 6.06 0.94
CA GLN A 43 13.22 5.64 0.97
C GLN A 43 13.88 5.77 -0.41
N ASP A 44 13.25 5.22 -1.47
CA ASP A 44 13.71 5.32 -2.86
C ASP A 44 13.94 6.80 -3.25
N ARG A 45 13.03 7.71 -2.85
CA ARG A 45 13.16 9.15 -3.13
C ARG A 45 14.31 9.80 -2.35
N LEU A 46 14.52 9.42 -1.09
CA LEU A 46 15.64 9.91 -0.30
C LEU A 46 16.98 9.43 -0.88
N ASP A 47 17.06 8.16 -1.29
CA ASP A 47 18.24 7.61 -1.95
C ASP A 47 18.53 8.33 -3.29
N GLU A 48 17.49 8.61 -4.09
CA GLU A 48 17.61 9.31 -5.37
C GLU A 48 18.08 10.77 -5.20
N VAL A 49 17.53 11.49 -4.23
CA VAL A 49 17.76 12.93 -4.07
C VAL A 49 18.97 13.24 -3.17
N CYS A 50 19.14 12.48 -2.09
CA CYS A 50 20.15 12.74 -1.06
C CYS A 50 21.33 11.76 -1.13
N GLY A 51 21.21 10.64 -1.85
CA GLY A 51 22.25 9.60 -1.86
C GLY A 51 22.49 9.05 -0.46
N MET A 52 23.74 9.12 0.01
CA MET A 52 24.11 8.67 1.36
C MET A 52 23.93 9.75 2.45
N ASP A 53 23.53 10.97 2.08
CA ASP A 53 23.46 12.13 2.98
C ASP A 53 22.11 12.21 3.73
N TRP A 54 21.52 11.05 4.04
CA TRP A 54 20.36 10.96 4.89
C TRP A 54 20.49 9.79 5.88
N SER A 55 19.87 9.95 7.05
CA SER A 55 19.84 8.90 8.07
C SER A 55 18.56 8.99 8.89
N VAL A 56 18.21 7.88 9.55
CA VAL A 56 17.05 7.79 10.42
C VAL A 56 17.44 7.14 11.73
N SER A 57 16.94 7.70 12.83
CA SER A 57 16.98 7.07 14.15
C SER A 57 15.62 7.17 14.83
N TYR A 58 15.38 6.31 15.82
CA TYR A 58 14.12 6.25 16.54
C TYR A 58 14.33 6.28 18.05
N THR A 59 13.49 7.04 18.74
CA THR A 59 13.49 7.15 20.21
C THR A 59 12.13 6.70 20.76
N PRO A 60 12.08 5.75 21.70
CA PRO A 60 10.84 5.42 22.40
C PRO A 60 10.27 6.62 23.17
N TRP A 61 8.95 6.80 23.15
CA TRP A 61 8.27 7.86 23.90
C TRP A 61 6.92 7.39 24.43
N GLY A 62 6.92 6.73 25.59
CA GLY A 62 5.73 6.10 26.14
C GLY A 62 5.28 4.93 25.26
N ASP A 63 4.04 4.95 24.82
CA ASP A 63 3.47 4.04 23.82
C ASP A 63 3.82 4.44 22.38
N ARG A 64 4.35 5.64 22.17
CA ARG A 64 4.70 6.20 20.86
C ARG A 64 6.17 5.99 20.52
N ILE A 65 6.48 6.24 19.26
CA ILE A 65 7.87 6.35 18.79
C ILE A 65 8.11 7.71 18.15
N ILE A 66 9.27 8.30 18.41
CA ILE A 66 9.74 9.51 17.72
C ILE A 66 10.71 9.06 16.64
N CYS A 67 10.43 9.40 15.39
CA CYS A 67 11.38 9.29 14.29
C CYS A 67 12.18 10.58 14.18
N HIS A 68 13.49 10.46 14.04
CA HIS A 68 14.41 11.55 13.71
C HIS A 68 14.95 11.29 12.30
N LEU A 69 14.45 12.03 11.31
CA LEU A 69 14.97 11.98 9.93
C LEU A 69 15.97 13.12 9.75
N THR A 70 17.20 12.76 9.40
CA THR A 70 18.30 13.70 9.16
C THR A 70 18.64 13.70 7.68
N ILE A 71 18.76 14.89 7.07
CA ILE A 71 19.24 15.10 5.70
C ILE A 71 20.34 16.17 5.77
N GLY A 72 21.58 15.80 5.41
CA GLY A 72 22.76 16.59 5.73
C GLY A 72 22.84 16.87 7.23
N ASP A 73 22.94 18.16 7.61
CA ASP A 73 23.02 18.59 9.01
C ASP A 73 21.65 18.92 9.65
N VAL A 74 20.53 18.70 8.93
CA VAL A 74 19.19 19.08 9.42
C VAL A 74 18.40 17.86 9.83
N THR A 75 18.01 17.82 11.10
CA THR A 75 17.12 16.80 11.65
C THR A 75 15.72 17.35 11.85
N ARG A 76 14.73 16.58 11.39
CA ARG A 76 13.31 16.84 11.58
C ARG A 76 12.65 15.61 12.17
N SER A 77 11.82 15.83 13.18
CA SER A 77 11.28 14.75 13.98
C SER A 77 9.77 14.77 14.02
N SER A 78 9.16 13.60 14.08
CA SER A 78 7.72 13.45 14.30
C SER A 78 7.42 12.14 15.01
N THR A 79 6.24 12.06 15.59
CA THR A 79 5.77 10.89 16.33
C THR A 79 4.93 9.96 15.48
N GLY A 80 4.96 8.68 15.84
CA GLY A 80 4.08 7.64 15.35
C GLY A 80 3.47 6.86 16.50
N GLU A 81 2.27 6.38 16.27
CA GLU A 81 1.43 5.71 17.25
C GLU A 81 1.21 4.25 16.85
N PRO A 82 1.25 3.31 17.80
CA PRO A 82 0.91 1.93 17.54
C PRO A 82 -0.58 1.85 17.20
N ASP A 83 -0.90 0.93 16.30
CA ASP A 83 -2.30 0.63 15.98
C ASP A 83 -2.91 -0.14 17.16
N SER A 84 -3.79 0.52 17.92
CA SER A 84 -4.45 -0.04 19.09
C SER A 84 -5.34 -1.24 18.77
N GLU A 85 -5.77 -1.39 17.51
CA GLU A 85 -6.57 -2.53 17.05
C GLU A 85 -5.70 -3.72 16.58
N SER A 86 -4.38 -3.54 16.51
CA SER A 86 -3.49 -4.61 16.07
C SER A 86 -3.16 -5.57 17.22
N GLU A 87 -3.72 -6.79 17.16
CA GLU A 87 -3.50 -7.84 18.17
C GLU A 87 -2.03 -8.33 18.25
N ARG A 88 -1.18 -7.94 17.28
CA ARG A 88 0.25 -8.24 17.28
C ARG A 88 1.08 -6.99 17.49
N SER A 89 1.72 -6.91 18.66
CA SER A 89 2.64 -5.83 19.05
C SER A 89 3.74 -5.52 18.00
N GLU A 90 4.28 -6.53 17.32
CA GLU A 90 5.27 -6.32 16.25
C GLU A 90 4.70 -5.57 15.02
N ILE A 91 3.44 -5.84 14.68
CA ILE A 91 2.74 -5.14 13.60
C ILE A 91 2.41 -3.71 14.05
N ALA A 92 2.05 -3.55 15.33
CA ALA A 92 1.81 -2.25 15.95
C ALA A 92 3.05 -1.35 15.91
N GLY A 93 4.22 -1.89 16.29
CA GLY A 93 5.49 -1.16 16.30
C GLY A 93 5.95 -0.73 14.90
N THR A 94 5.86 -1.64 13.93
CA THR A 94 6.22 -1.32 12.52
C THR A 94 5.28 -0.30 11.88
N ALA A 95 3.99 -0.30 12.25
CA ALA A 95 3.05 0.73 11.82
C ALA A 95 3.39 2.10 12.43
N ALA A 96 3.74 2.15 13.72
CA ALA A 96 4.16 3.37 14.41
C ALA A 96 5.43 3.96 13.78
N GLU A 97 6.46 3.14 13.54
CA GLU A 97 7.70 3.55 12.86
C GLU A 97 7.43 4.16 11.49
N ALA A 98 6.65 3.46 10.65
CA ALA A 98 6.32 3.95 9.32
C ALA A 98 5.52 5.25 9.37
N GLN A 99 4.60 5.40 10.34
CA GLN A 99 3.84 6.63 10.53
C GLN A 99 4.75 7.80 10.93
N ALA A 100 5.62 7.59 11.92
CA ALA A 100 6.57 8.59 12.40
C ALA A 100 7.51 9.05 11.27
N PHE A 101 8.04 8.10 10.50
CA PHE A 101 8.94 8.36 9.37
C PHE A 101 8.28 9.19 8.28
N LYS A 102 7.06 8.82 7.86
CA LYS A 102 6.32 9.56 6.83
C LYS A 102 6.00 10.99 7.27
N ARG A 103 5.65 11.19 8.55
CA ARG A 103 5.40 12.52 9.10
C ARG A 103 6.67 13.37 9.20
N ALA A 104 7.80 12.78 9.62
CA ALA A 104 9.10 13.45 9.62
C ALA A 104 9.54 13.85 8.20
N GLY A 105 9.35 12.95 7.23
CA GLY A 105 9.56 13.22 5.80
C GLY A 105 8.71 14.36 5.27
N ALA A 106 7.44 14.42 5.64
CA ALA A 106 6.53 15.49 5.21
C ALA A 106 7.01 16.89 5.64
N MET A 107 7.76 16.99 6.75
CA MET A 107 8.34 18.27 7.16
C MET A 107 9.37 18.76 6.12
N PHE A 108 10.12 17.87 5.45
CA PHE A 108 10.98 18.15 4.29
C PHE A 108 10.24 18.30 2.95
N GLY A 109 8.90 18.23 2.95
CA GLY A 109 8.09 18.23 1.74
C GLY A 109 7.86 16.84 1.14
N LEU A 110 8.63 15.82 1.57
CA LEU A 110 8.54 14.46 1.07
C LEU A 110 7.18 13.83 1.39
N GLY A 111 6.39 13.56 0.34
CA GLY A 111 5.04 13.02 0.47
C GLY A 111 4.04 13.97 1.13
N ARG A 112 4.41 15.25 1.35
CA ARG A 112 3.53 16.24 2.01
C ARG A 112 2.24 16.49 1.21
N TYR A 113 2.32 16.45 -0.12
CA TYR A 113 1.17 16.65 -1.00
C TYR A 113 0.03 15.65 -0.75
N LEU A 114 0.32 14.45 -0.21
CA LEU A 114 -0.70 13.44 0.09
C LEU A 114 -1.69 13.91 1.16
N TYR A 115 -1.26 14.78 2.08
CA TYR A 115 -2.13 15.41 3.07
C TYR A 115 -3.00 16.53 2.49
N ASN A 116 -2.61 17.06 1.32
CA ASN A 116 -3.33 18.14 0.63
C ASN A 116 -4.28 17.60 -0.44
N LEU A 117 -4.31 16.29 -0.67
CA LEU A 117 -5.27 15.69 -1.58
C LEU A 117 -6.70 15.88 -1.05
N PRO A 118 -7.69 16.01 -1.94
CA PRO A 118 -9.07 16.20 -1.53
C PRO A 118 -9.55 15.10 -0.58
N THR A 119 -10.14 15.54 0.54
CA THR A 119 -10.87 14.66 1.47
C THR A 119 -12.11 14.15 0.77
N VAL A 120 -12.17 12.85 0.48
CA VAL A 120 -13.29 12.24 -0.25
C VAL A 120 -13.88 11.06 0.50
N TRP A 121 -15.20 11.11 0.71
CA TRP A 121 -15.99 9.96 1.14
C TRP A 121 -16.34 9.12 -0.08
N VAL A 122 -16.09 7.82 0.00
CA VAL A 122 -16.33 6.89 -1.11
C VAL A 122 -16.99 5.61 -0.62
N ASP A 123 -17.66 4.91 -1.54
CA ASP A 123 -18.38 3.68 -1.23
C ASP A 123 -17.45 2.60 -0.65
N TYR A 124 -17.89 2.03 0.46
CA TYR A 124 -17.16 1.08 1.28
C TYR A 124 -17.96 -0.21 1.45
N ASP A 125 -17.27 -1.33 1.31
CA ASP A 125 -17.80 -2.66 1.55
C ASP A 125 -17.40 -3.08 2.97
N ALA A 126 -18.37 -3.04 3.89
CA ALA A 126 -18.16 -3.35 5.30
C ALA A 126 -17.82 -4.83 5.53
N GLU A 127 -18.34 -5.74 4.72
CA GLU A 127 -18.10 -7.18 4.83
C GLU A 127 -16.67 -7.50 4.42
N GLN A 128 -16.23 -6.95 3.29
CA GLN A 128 -14.88 -7.16 2.75
C GLN A 128 -13.83 -6.19 3.31
N LYS A 129 -14.25 -5.29 4.21
CA LYS A 129 -13.45 -4.23 4.84
C LYS A 129 -12.58 -3.44 3.85
N ARG A 130 -13.16 -3.04 2.71
CA ARG A 130 -12.42 -2.39 1.63
C ARG A 130 -13.27 -1.41 0.84
N PHE A 131 -12.63 -0.51 0.12
CA PHE A 131 -13.32 0.27 -0.91
C PHE A 131 -13.89 -0.63 -2.00
N THR A 132 -15.06 -0.26 -2.52
CA THR A 132 -15.62 -0.86 -3.73
C THR A 132 -14.71 -0.62 -4.93
N ASP A 133 -14.85 -1.42 -5.98
CA ASP A 133 -13.98 -1.28 -7.15
C ASP A 133 -14.24 0.05 -7.89
N LYS A 134 -15.50 0.51 -7.90
CA LYS A 134 -15.88 1.84 -8.40
C LYS A 134 -15.21 2.96 -7.59
N ALA A 135 -15.21 2.86 -6.26
CA ALA A 135 -14.52 3.81 -5.39
C ALA A 135 -13.01 3.83 -5.69
N LYS A 136 -12.36 2.66 -5.81
CA LYS A 136 -10.93 2.57 -6.16
C LYS A 136 -10.60 3.23 -7.50
N MET A 137 -11.44 3.05 -8.52
CA MET A 137 -11.26 3.72 -9.82
C MET A 137 -11.29 5.24 -9.68
N ARG A 138 -12.26 5.79 -8.93
CA ARG A 138 -12.35 7.23 -8.65
C ARG A 138 -11.10 7.74 -7.93
N LEU A 139 -10.67 7.04 -6.88
CA LEU A 139 -9.50 7.40 -6.08
C LEU A 139 -8.21 7.39 -6.89
N ASN A 140 -8.02 6.38 -7.76
CA ASN A 140 -6.88 6.33 -8.67
C ASN A 140 -6.90 7.49 -9.68
N GLY A 141 -8.08 7.90 -10.14
CA GLY A 141 -8.24 9.07 -11.00
C GLY A 141 -7.78 10.37 -10.35
N ILE A 142 -8.01 10.55 -9.04
CA ILE A 142 -7.54 11.72 -8.28
C ILE A 142 -6.00 11.78 -8.29
N ILE A 143 -5.33 10.67 -7.96
CA ILE A 143 -3.86 10.61 -7.96
C ILE A 143 -3.29 10.83 -9.36
N ALA A 144 -3.87 10.17 -10.37
CA ALA A 144 -3.41 10.31 -11.76
C ALA A 144 -3.55 11.76 -12.25
N THR A 145 -4.67 12.42 -11.95
CA THR A 145 -4.89 13.83 -12.32
C THR A 145 -3.89 14.75 -11.63
N HIS A 146 -3.66 14.55 -10.33
CA HIS A 146 -2.68 15.33 -9.58
C HIS A 146 -1.26 15.16 -10.17
N TYR A 147 -0.88 13.91 -10.50
CA TYR A 147 0.43 13.63 -11.09
C TYR A 147 0.57 14.21 -12.50
N GLN A 148 -0.47 14.13 -13.34
CA GLN A 148 -0.45 14.73 -14.67
C GLN A 148 -0.28 16.24 -14.62
N ARG A 149 -0.99 16.95 -13.74
CA ARG A 149 -0.84 18.39 -13.54
C ARG A 149 0.60 18.78 -13.18
N PHE A 150 1.24 17.98 -12.33
CA PHE A 150 2.66 18.16 -12.00
C PHE A 150 3.56 17.99 -13.23
N LEU A 151 3.34 16.98 -14.06
CA LEU A 151 4.10 16.79 -15.32
C LEU A 151 3.89 17.96 -16.30
N ASP A 152 2.68 18.53 -16.31
CA ASP A 152 2.34 19.70 -17.13
C ASP A 152 2.92 21.02 -16.57
N GLY A 153 3.66 20.98 -15.46
CA GLY A 153 4.28 22.14 -14.82
C GLY A 153 3.31 23.04 -14.05
N GLN A 154 2.10 22.56 -13.75
CA GLN A 154 1.12 23.30 -12.96
C GLN A 154 1.41 23.17 -11.46
N THR A 155 1.23 24.25 -10.71
CA THR A 155 1.29 24.22 -9.25
C THR A 155 0.16 23.36 -8.70
N THR A 156 0.52 22.36 -7.90
CA THR A 156 -0.44 21.42 -7.30
C THR A 156 -1.14 21.97 -6.04
N GLU A 157 -0.98 23.27 -5.74
CA GLU A 157 -1.43 23.87 -4.48
C GLU A 157 -2.89 24.35 -4.48
N GLU A 158 -3.60 24.34 -5.61
CA GLU A 158 -4.98 24.81 -5.68
C GLU A 158 -5.94 23.74 -6.19
N VAL A 159 -6.60 23.06 -5.26
CA VAL A 159 -7.93 22.51 -5.50
C VAL A 159 -8.87 23.20 -4.51
N GLY A 160 -9.50 24.28 -4.98
CA GLY A 160 -10.62 24.91 -4.30
C GLY A 160 -11.75 23.90 -4.13
N LEU A 161 -12.26 23.82 -2.90
CA LEU A 161 -13.36 22.95 -2.48
C LEU A 161 -14.68 23.54 -2.97
N ASP A 162 -15.15 23.11 -4.14
CA ASP A 162 -16.56 23.25 -4.50
C ASP A 162 -17.22 21.86 -4.43
N GLY A 163 -17.96 21.61 -3.35
CA GLY A 163 -19.00 20.57 -3.32
C GLY A 163 -18.77 19.33 -2.45
N ALA A 164 -17.93 19.36 -1.41
CA ALA A 164 -17.89 18.28 -0.42
C ALA A 164 -18.95 18.53 0.68
N GLU A 165 -20.17 17.99 0.50
CA GLU A 165 -21.09 17.83 1.62
C GLU A 165 -20.49 16.81 2.60
N GLU A 166 -20.00 17.31 3.73
CA GLU A 166 -19.62 16.46 4.86
C GLU A 166 -20.88 15.84 5.47
N PRO A 167 -20.99 14.50 5.57
CA PRO A 167 -22.00 13.91 6.43
C PRO A 167 -21.58 14.13 7.89
N VAL A 168 -22.47 14.73 8.67
CA VAL A 168 -22.30 14.96 10.11
C VAL A 168 -22.17 13.60 10.82
N ALA A 169 -21.00 13.31 11.38
CA ALA A 169 -20.77 12.13 12.21
C ALA A 169 -21.07 12.47 13.68
N GLU A 170 -22.03 11.76 14.28
CA GLU A 170 -22.27 11.82 15.73
C GLU A 170 -21.27 10.92 16.48
N PRO A 171 -20.84 11.31 17.71
CA PRO A 171 -19.84 10.57 18.46
C PRO A 171 -20.42 9.26 19.01
N VAL A 172 -19.71 8.15 18.79
CA VAL A 172 -19.98 6.87 19.48
C VAL A 172 -19.02 6.72 20.65
N ASP A 173 -19.64 6.52 21.81
CA ASP A 173 -19.08 6.42 23.16
C ASP A 173 -18.28 5.13 23.35
N GLU A 174 -17.04 5.25 23.83
CA GLU A 174 -16.16 4.14 24.20
C GLU A 174 -16.36 3.78 25.67
N THR A 175 -17.04 2.67 25.95
CA THR A 175 -16.94 2.02 27.27
C THR A 175 -16.83 0.51 27.10
N GLY A 176 -15.75 -0.06 27.64
CA GLY A 176 -15.34 -1.44 27.42
C GLY A 176 -16.05 -2.49 28.27
N ALA A 177 -15.65 -3.74 28.05
CA ALA A 177 -15.79 -4.82 29.02
C ALA A 177 -14.82 -5.97 28.67
N GLU A 178 -13.93 -6.27 29.60
CA GLU A 178 -13.08 -7.46 29.65
C GLU A 178 -13.89 -8.71 30.04
N ASN A 179 -13.48 -9.86 29.51
CA ASN A 179 -13.50 -11.23 30.06
C ASN A 179 -13.13 -12.15 28.88
N GLY A 180 -12.09 -12.99 28.86
CA GLY A 180 -11.52 -13.82 29.91
C GLY A 180 -11.77 -15.28 29.54
N SER A 181 -10.76 -15.99 29.01
CA SER A 181 -10.42 -17.42 29.23
C SER A 181 -9.61 -18.05 28.08
N GLN A 182 -8.55 -18.77 28.48
CA GLN A 182 -7.63 -19.57 27.67
C GLN A 182 -8.21 -20.95 27.37
N GLU A 183 -7.97 -21.50 26.18
CA GLU A 183 -7.85 -22.95 25.98
C GLU A 183 -6.70 -23.27 25.02
N GLN A 184 -5.75 -24.08 25.51
CA GLN A 184 -4.69 -24.74 24.77
C GLN A 184 -5.23 -26.01 24.12
N LEU A 185 -4.91 -26.28 22.84
CA LEU A 185 -4.89 -27.63 22.30
C LEU A 185 -3.70 -27.84 21.35
N THR A 186 -2.95 -28.88 21.66
CA THR A 186 -1.82 -29.49 20.95
C THR A 186 -2.32 -30.39 19.82
N GLY A 187 -1.47 -30.68 18.82
CA GLY A 187 -1.68 -31.82 17.91
C GLY A 187 -1.06 -31.67 16.52
N GLU A 188 0.10 -32.30 16.31
CA GLU A 188 0.65 -32.65 15.01
C GLU A 188 -0.20 -33.75 14.33
N GLY A 189 -0.31 -33.71 13.00
CA GLY A 189 -0.90 -34.79 12.20
C GLY A 189 -0.72 -34.57 10.70
N ASP A 190 0.05 -35.46 10.07
CA ASP A 190 0.25 -35.61 8.61
C ASP A 190 -1.09 -35.83 7.87
N VAL A 191 -1.22 -35.26 6.66
CA VAL A 191 -2.34 -35.56 5.74
C VAL A 191 -1.80 -35.93 4.34
N PRO A 192 -2.28 -37.01 3.68
CA PRO A 192 -1.75 -37.51 2.41
C PRO A 192 -2.05 -36.63 1.19
N ILE A 193 -1.19 -36.72 0.18
CA ILE A 193 -1.34 -36.05 -1.13
C ILE A 193 -2.24 -36.91 -2.03
N ASP A 194 -3.35 -36.33 -2.49
CA ASP A 194 -4.26 -36.92 -3.47
C ASP A 194 -3.85 -36.44 -4.89
N ASP A 195 -3.44 -37.37 -5.76
CA ASP A 195 -3.10 -37.13 -7.16
C ASP A 195 -4.40 -37.11 -8.00
N ASP A 196 -4.92 -35.92 -8.34
CA ASP A 196 -6.05 -35.80 -9.29
C ASP A 196 -5.54 -35.90 -10.75
N PRO A 197 -5.96 -36.93 -11.51
CA PRO A 197 -5.53 -37.17 -12.89
C PRO A 197 -6.18 -36.24 -13.93
N ARG A 198 -6.87 -35.16 -13.51
CA ARG A 198 -7.49 -34.15 -14.41
C ARG A 198 -6.72 -32.84 -14.53
N ALA A 199 -5.49 -32.75 -14.02
CA ALA A 199 -4.61 -31.62 -14.29
C ALA A 199 -4.21 -31.60 -15.77
N LYS A 200 -5.03 -30.93 -16.60
CA LYS A 200 -4.67 -30.56 -17.98
C LYS A 200 -3.23 -30.04 -18.00
N ASP A 201 -2.40 -30.53 -18.91
CA ASP A 201 -0.97 -30.21 -18.94
C ASP A 201 -0.75 -28.69 -19.11
N VAL A 202 -0.56 -28.00 -17.97
CA VAL A 202 -0.34 -26.55 -17.88
C VAL A 202 1.13 -26.17 -18.07
N LEU A 203 2.02 -27.14 -18.33
CA LEU A 203 3.45 -26.90 -18.51
C LEU A 203 3.75 -25.88 -19.62
N PRO A 204 3.08 -25.92 -20.80
CA PRO A 204 3.31 -24.93 -21.85
C PRO A 204 2.95 -23.50 -21.42
N LEU A 205 1.86 -23.34 -20.64
CA LEU A 205 1.45 -22.03 -20.13
C LEU A 205 2.43 -21.51 -19.07
N ARG A 206 2.98 -22.38 -18.22
CA ARG A 206 4.00 -22.00 -17.24
C ARG A 206 5.29 -21.54 -17.90
N GLN A 207 5.72 -22.24 -18.95
CA GLN A 207 6.88 -21.84 -19.75
C GLN A 207 6.64 -20.49 -20.42
N LYS A 208 5.49 -20.30 -21.09
CA LYS A 208 5.13 -19.03 -21.72
C LYS A 208 5.10 -17.87 -20.72
N LEU A 209 4.51 -18.09 -19.55
CA LEU A 209 4.46 -17.11 -18.47
C LEU A 209 5.87 -16.73 -17.98
N ASN A 210 6.77 -17.70 -17.80
CA ASN A 210 8.13 -17.44 -17.34
C ASN A 210 8.94 -16.64 -18.37
N VAL A 211 8.92 -17.03 -19.65
CA VAL A 211 9.64 -16.31 -20.71
C VAL A 211 9.19 -14.85 -20.80
N LEU A 212 7.87 -14.62 -20.81
CA LEU A 212 7.31 -13.28 -20.89
C LEU A 212 7.60 -12.44 -19.64
N GLY A 213 7.58 -13.09 -18.47
CA GLY A 213 7.92 -12.46 -17.21
C GLY A 213 9.39 -12.06 -17.11
N GLU A 214 10.30 -12.93 -17.52
CA GLU A 214 11.75 -12.63 -17.58
C GLU A 214 12.04 -11.51 -18.58
N GLU A 215 11.37 -11.48 -19.72
CA GLU A 215 11.52 -10.40 -20.70
C GLU A 215 11.10 -9.03 -20.15
N LEU A 216 10.04 -8.99 -19.33
CA LEU A 216 9.48 -7.74 -18.80
C LEU A 216 10.11 -7.26 -17.50
N TYR A 217 10.61 -8.18 -16.68
CA TYR A 217 11.04 -7.91 -15.30
C TYR A 217 12.46 -8.39 -15.00
N GLY A 218 13.12 -9.12 -15.91
CA GLY A 218 14.48 -9.62 -15.72
C GLY A 218 14.64 -10.37 -14.40
N SER A 219 15.64 -9.97 -13.61
CA SER A 219 15.93 -10.55 -12.29
C SER A 219 14.79 -10.42 -11.27
N GLN A 220 13.88 -9.45 -11.45
CA GLN A 220 12.74 -9.26 -10.55
C GLN A 220 11.59 -10.25 -10.82
N TRP A 221 11.64 -11.01 -11.92
CA TRP A 221 10.56 -11.91 -12.33
C TRP A 221 10.21 -12.94 -11.24
N ALA A 222 11.20 -13.53 -10.57
CA ALA A 222 10.96 -14.53 -9.53
C ALA A 222 10.08 -13.97 -8.39
N GLN A 223 10.32 -12.72 -7.98
CA GLN A 223 9.57 -12.04 -6.93
C GLN A 223 8.16 -11.67 -7.40
N VAL A 224 8.03 -11.13 -8.62
CA VAL A 224 6.73 -10.79 -9.22
C VAL A 224 5.86 -12.03 -9.38
N ARG A 225 6.45 -13.15 -9.82
CA ARG A 225 5.76 -14.45 -9.93
C ARG A 225 5.29 -14.93 -8.56
N ALA A 226 6.16 -14.93 -7.56
CA ALA A 226 5.81 -15.36 -6.19
C ALA A 226 4.67 -14.53 -5.60
N HIS A 227 4.69 -13.21 -5.81
CA HIS A 227 3.61 -12.32 -5.41
C HIS A 227 2.29 -12.64 -6.15
N ASN A 228 2.34 -12.85 -7.47
CA ASN A 228 1.18 -13.21 -8.27
C ASN A 228 0.56 -14.56 -7.87
N VAL A 229 1.39 -15.55 -7.58
CA VAL A 229 0.94 -16.86 -7.07
C VAL A 229 0.22 -16.67 -5.74
N LYS A 230 0.87 -16.00 -4.77
CA LYS A 230 0.30 -15.75 -3.44
C LYS A 230 -1.04 -14.98 -3.50
N ARG A 231 -1.16 -14.02 -4.42
CA ARG A 231 -2.38 -13.24 -4.63
C ARG A 231 -3.53 -14.07 -5.20
N LEU A 232 -3.22 -15.02 -6.09
CA LEU A 232 -4.23 -15.80 -6.81
C LEU A 232 -4.64 -17.10 -6.10
N THR A 233 -3.81 -17.62 -5.18
CA THR A 233 -4.11 -18.87 -4.46
C THR A 233 -4.63 -18.67 -3.04
N GLY A 234 -4.55 -17.48 -2.45
CA GLY A 234 -5.00 -17.22 -1.06
C GLY A 234 -4.15 -17.93 0.00
N ARG A 235 -4.19 -17.48 1.27
CA ARG A 235 -3.38 -18.06 2.36
C ARG A 235 -4.07 -19.31 2.95
N ALA A 236 -3.25 -20.36 3.12
CA ALA A 236 -3.46 -21.64 3.80
C ALA A 236 -4.28 -22.71 3.05
N GLY A 237 -3.61 -23.78 2.61
CA GLY A 237 -4.22 -25.12 2.56
C GLY A 237 -4.34 -25.86 1.24
N SER A 238 -3.84 -25.37 0.08
CA SER A 238 -3.73 -26.25 -1.10
C SER A 238 -2.33 -26.86 -1.17
N PRO A 239 -2.17 -28.21 -1.15
CA PRO A 239 -0.86 -28.87 -1.06
C PRO A 239 0.08 -28.66 -2.26
N THR A 240 -0.36 -27.95 -3.29
CA THR A 240 0.48 -27.62 -4.45
C THR A 240 0.27 -26.16 -4.82
N GLY A 241 1.29 -25.32 -4.58
CA GLY A 241 1.33 -23.89 -4.91
C GLY A 241 1.34 -23.61 -6.42
N SER A 242 0.32 -24.08 -7.12
CA SER A 242 0.29 -24.25 -8.55
C SER A 242 -0.94 -23.51 -9.10
N LEU A 243 -0.70 -22.57 -10.02
CA LEU A 243 -1.75 -21.78 -10.66
C LEU A 243 -2.59 -22.66 -11.58
N THR A 244 -3.91 -22.42 -11.60
CA THR A 244 -4.83 -23.06 -12.55
C THR A 244 -4.57 -22.56 -13.98
N GLU A 245 -5.05 -23.30 -14.98
CA GLU A 245 -4.95 -22.91 -16.40
C GLU A 245 -5.52 -21.49 -16.65
N GLU A 246 -6.69 -21.19 -16.09
CA GLU A 246 -7.36 -19.89 -16.21
C GLU A 246 -6.54 -18.77 -15.55
N GLN A 247 -5.95 -19.03 -14.39
CA GLN A 247 -5.08 -18.08 -13.70
C GLN A 247 -3.81 -17.80 -14.49
N LEU A 248 -3.21 -18.83 -15.09
CA LEU A 248 -2.04 -18.70 -15.97
C LEU A 248 -2.37 -17.88 -17.22
N GLN A 249 -3.49 -18.18 -17.90
CA GLN A 249 -3.94 -17.43 -19.07
C GLN A 249 -4.22 -15.96 -18.75
N ARG A 250 -4.85 -15.68 -17.60
CA ARG A 250 -5.11 -14.30 -17.14
C ARG A 250 -3.82 -13.52 -16.88
N LEU A 251 -2.81 -14.15 -16.27
CA LEU A 251 -1.50 -13.51 -16.05
C LEU A 251 -0.77 -13.25 -17.36
N ILE A 252 -0.72 -14.24 -18.27
CA ILE A 252 -0.09 -14.10 -19.59
C ILE A 252 -0.72 -12.94 -20.36
N GLY A 253 -2.05 -12.88 -20.44
CA GLY A 253 -2.74 -11.79 -21.14
C GLY A 253 -2.50 -10.40 -20.53
N GLY A 254 -2.33 -10.32 -19.20
CA GLY A 254 -1.95 -9.09 -18.52
C GLY A 254 -0.53 -8.64 -18.88
N LEU A 255 0.42 -9.58 -18.92
CA LEU A 255 1.81 -9.31 -19.28
C LEU A 255 1.97 -8.96 -20.76
N GLU A 256 1.22 -9.60 -21.67
CA GLU A 256 1.25 -9.30 -23.10
C GLU A 256 0.76 -7.87 -23.37
N LYS A 257 -0.31 -7.42 -22.70
CA LYS A 257 -0.78 -6.03 -22.77
C LYS A 257 0.26 -5.05 -22.25
N LEU A 258 0.93 -5.37 -21.14
CA LEU A 258 1.99 -4.53 -20.59
C LEU A 258 3.19 -4.42 -21.54
N LYS A 259 3.57 -5.53 -22.20
CA LYS A 259 4.63 -5.55 -23.21
C LYS A 259 4.27 -4.68 -24.41
N GLN A 260 3.05 -4.76 -24.92
CA GLN A 260 2.59 -3.92 -26.03
C GLN A 260 2.59 -2.44 -25.67
N GLN A 261 2.17 -2.08 -24.45
CA GLN A 261 2.21 -0.70 -23.97
C GLN A 261 3.64 -0.14 -23.89
N ARG A 262 4.61 -0.96 -23.46
CA ARG A 262 6.02 -0.55 -23.37
C ARG A 262 6.74 -0.47 -24.72
N ALA A 263 6.22 -1.11 -25.77
CA ALA A 263 6.79 -1.06 -27.11
C ALA A 263 6.28 0.13 -27.95
N GLN A 264 5.26 0.85 -27.47
CA GLN A 264 4.69 2.03 -28.13
C GLN A 264 5.22 3.36 -27.55
N VAL A 265 6.16 3.28 -26.61
CA VAL A 265 6.87 4.39 -25.97
C VAL A 265 8.33 4.31 -26.38
#